data_AF-A0A9J7KVJ3-F1
#
_entry.id   AF-A0A9J7KVJ3-F1
#
_cell.length_a   1.000
_cell.length_b   1.000
_cell.length_c   1.000
_cell.angle_alpha   90.00
_cell.angle_beta   90.00
_cell.angle_gamma   90.00
#
_symmetry.space_group_name_H-M   'P 1'
#
loop_
_entity.id
_entity.type
_entity.pdbx_description
1 polymer ?
#
loop_
_entity_poly.entity_id
_entity_poly.type
_entity_poly.pdbx_seq_one_letter_code
_entity_poly.pdbx_strand_id
1 'polypeptide(L)'
;MDPEAAVTDLQPLLLFFDCEAAAGNVFRHNIIEVAMKCQPDLHPTAEFDSLIHTDQRIGSFGQENGLTARVLEGQPTFPEVLDQLLAWCSSVVEQVNTLTNCYHYPVLVAHGGELFDFLMLFSHCERHNVPIDKLREHNIHFADTFIHLDEVKQAGHKLLDGCPLSLDFLLNEWFPGEFTEGRHRAMVDVQLLIKVFYETPLHQFLDTLPIFSTEEWYEFYQTKKEIQKDKREFGDKLLFLNEVERKFAVRSLVKNGLNYGGLKHLYQQCRSVEHFK
;
A
#
# COMPACT_ATOMS: atom_id res chain seq x y z
N MET A 1 18.02 3.97 -43.07
CA MET A 1 18.05 4.15 -41.61
C MET A 1 16.63 4.40 -41.20
N ASP A 2 15.93 3.35 -40.79
CA ASP A 2 14.56 3.45 -40.27
C ASP A 2 14.61 3.98 -38.84
N PRO A 3 13.84 5.03 -38.50
CA PRO A 3 13.72 5.51 -37.13
C PRO A 3 12.66 4.72 -36.30
N GLU A 4 12.12 3.62 -36.82
CA GLU A 4 10.99 2.88 -36.23
C GLU A 4 11.33 1.48 -35.68
N ALA A 5 12.60 1.23 -35.34
CA ALA A 5 13.01 -0.02 -34.68
C ALA A 5 13.35 0.22 -33.19
N ALA A 6 12.54 -0.39 -32.32
CA ALA A 6 12.69 -0.61 -30.88
C ALA A 6 12.07 0.42 -29.91
N VAL A 7 10.75 0.57 -29.92
CA VAL A 7 9.99 0.58 -28.65
C VAL A 7 9.63 -0.86 -28.35
N THR A 8 10.57 -1.62 -27.76
CA THR A 8 10.33 -3.02 -27.41
C THR A 8 10.90 -3.27 -26.01
N ASP A 9 9.96 -3.49 -25.09
CA ASP A 9 10.05 -3.86 -23.67
C ASP A 9 10.52 -2.78 -22.69
N LEU A 10 9.56 -1.95 -22.26
CA LEU A 10 9.65 -1.20 -21.01
C LEU A 10 9.79 -2.19 -19.86
N GLN A 11 10.82 -2.05 -19.03
CA GLN A 11 11.08 -2.95 -17.90
C GLN A 11 10.67 -2.34 -16.56
N PRO A 12 10.09 -3.11 -15.63
CA PRO A 12 9.78 -2.59 -14.32
C PRO A 12 11.08 -2.31 -13.55
N LEU A 13 11.15 -1.14 -12.91
CA LEU A 13 12.15 -0.83 -11.91
C LEU A 13 11.48 -0.90 -10.54
N LEU A 14 11.83 -1.92 -9.74
CA LEU A 14 11.24 -2.08 -8.42
C LEU A 14 11.85 -1.06 -7.46
N LEU A 15 10.98 -0.25 -6.88
CA LEU A 15 11.28 0.73 -5.85
C LEU A 15 10.52 0.31 -4.58
N PHE A 16 11.23 -0.32 -3.66
CA PHE A 16 10.66 -0.82 -2.41
C PHE A 16 10.22 0.36 -1.55
N PHE A 17 8.97 0.34 -1.09
CA PHE A 17 8.27 1.46 -0.48
C PHE A 17 7.61 1.03 0.82
N ASP A 18 7.69 1.90 1.81
CA ASP A 18 6.98 1.78 3.08
C ASP A 18 6.60 3.17 3.59
N CYS A 19 5.52 3.26 4.37
CA CYS A 19 5.14 4.51 5.01
C CYS A 19 4.63 4.32 6.45
N GLU A 20 4.99 5.23 7.33
CA GLU A 20 4.46 5.28 8.68
C GLU A 20 3.31 6.28 8.77
N ALA A 21 2.33 5.96 9.61
CA ALA A 21 1.14 6.78 9.80
C ALA A 21 1.01 7.29 11.24
N ALA A 22 0.38 8.46 11.40
CA ALA A 22 0.02 9.00 12.71
C ALA A 22 -0.81 8.00 13.54
N ALA A 23 -1.61 7.16 12.88
CA ALA A 23 -2.27 5.98 13.46
C ALA A 23 -2.83 5.06 12.34
N GLY A 24 -3.31 3.86 12.67
CA GLY A 24 -3.64 2.81 11.69
C GLY A 24 -4.97 2.90 10.93
N ASN A 25 -5.50 4.09 10.61
CA ASN A 25 -6.74 4.23 9.82
C ASN A 25 -6.43 4.85 8.47
N VAL A 26 -6.42 4.00 7.45
CA VAL A 26 -6.00 4.33 6.08
C VAL A 26 -6.77 5.48 5.43
N PHE A 27 -7.99 5.77 5.90
CA PHE A 27 -8.86 6.81 5.32
C PHE A 27 -8.92 8.10 6.14
N ARG A 28 -8.20 8.18 7.26
CA ARG A 28 -8.31 9.30 8.22
C ARG A 28 -6.99 9.80 8.74
N HIS A 29 -6.02 8.91 8.92
CA HIS A 29 -4.76 9.28 9.53
C HIS A 29 -3.73 9.68 8.50
N ASN A 30 -2.88 10.61 8.89
CA ASN A 30 -1.85 11.16 8.01
C ASN A 30 -0.64 10.23 7.94
N ILE A 31 -0.04 10.10 6.75
CA ILE A 31 1.34 9.65 6.60
C ILE A 31 2.26 10.66 7.29
N ILE A 32 3.24 10.16 8.03
CA ILE A 32 4.20 10.94 8.83
C ILE A 32 5.66 10.60 8.52
N GLU A 33 5.90 9.51 7.79
CA GLU A 33 7.20 9.13 7.27
C GLU A 33 6.96 8.34 5.98
N VAL A 34 7.81 8.55 4.98
CA VAL A 34 7.87 7.73 3.77
C VAL A 34 9.31 7.33 3.52
N ALA A 35 9.50 6.13 3.00
CA ALA A 35 10.79 5.66 2.54
C ALA A 35 10.66 4.90 1.23
N MET A 36 11.70 5.01 0.42
CA MET A 36 11.83 4.27 -0.82
C MET A 36 13.28 3.88 -1.08
N LYS A 37 13.50 2.67 -1.58
CA LYS A 37 14.83 2.21 -1.99
C LYS A 37 14.75 1.44 -3.30
N CYS A 38 15.67 1.74 -4.22
CA CYS A 38 15.75 1.04 -5.49
C CYS A 38 16.23 -0.40 -5.29
N GLN A 39 15.80 -1.30 -6.17
CA GLN A 39 16.28 -2.68 -6.17
C GLN A 39 17.82 -2.77 -6.20
N PRO A 40 18.44 -3.55 -5.29
CA PRO A 40 19.89 -3.57 -5.11
C PRO A 40 20.70 -3.91 -6.36
N ASP A 41 20.19 -4.77 -7.23
CA ASP A 41 20.94 -5.26 -8.40
C ASP A 41 21.13 -4.20 -9.49
N LEU A 42 20.34 -3.12 -9.48
CA LEU A 42 20.45 -2.03 -10.46
C LEU A 42 20.99 -0.73 -9.85
N HIS A 43 20.60 -0.40 -8.61
CA HIS A 43 21.08 0.81 -7.94
C HIS A 43 21.09 0.65 -6.41
N PRO A 44 22.13 0.04 -5.83
CA PRO A 44 22.14 -0.38 -4.42
C PRO A 44 22.15 0.77 -3.40
N THR A 45 22.46 1.98 -3.84
CA THR A 45 22.59 3.16 -2.98
C THR A 45 21.49 4.20 -3.17
N ALA A 46 20.61 4.01 -4.17
CA ALA A 46 19.49 4.92 -4.39
C ALA A 46 18.43 4.71 -3.31
N GLU A 47 18.32 5.69 -2.42
CA GLU A 47 17.30 5.74 -1.38
C GLU A 47 16.71 7.15 -1.26
N PHE A 48 15.48 7.19 -0.77
CA PHE A 48 14.73 8.40 -0.41
C PHE A 48 14.04 8.14 0.93
N ASP A 49 14.19 9.04 1.87
CA ASP A 49 13.44 9.04 3.13
C ASP A 49 13.01 10.47 3.47
N SER A 50 11.84 10.60 4.07
CA SER A 50 11.36 11.90 4.50
C SER A 50 10.33 11.77 5.62
N LEU A 51 10.51 12.59 6.66
CA LEU A 51 9.49 12.85 7.66
C LEU A 51 8.49 13.86 7.12
N ILE A 52 7.23 13.68 7.50
CA ILE A 52 6.12 14.52 7.02
C ILE A 52 5.46 15.21 8.21
N HIS A 53 5.31 16.52 8.08
CA HIS A 53 4.61 17.30 9.08
C HIS A 53 3.13 16.92 9.16
N THR A 54 2.61 16.87 10.39
CA THR A 54 1.20 16.65 10.68
C THR A 54 0.77 17.39 11.94
N ASP A 55 -0.44 17.95 11.91
CA ASP A 55 -1.13 18.47 13.10
C ASP A 55 -1.93 17.38 13.84
N GLN A 56 -2.06 16.19 13.25
CA GLN A 56 -2.77 15.10 13.90
C GLN A 56 -2.00 14.56 15.10
N ARG A 57 -2.73 14.18 16.14
CA ARG A 57 -2.16 13.47 17.28
C ARG A 57 -1.59 12.13 16.83
N ILE A 58 -0.31 11.90 17.13
CA ILE A 58 0.38 10.64 16.89
C ILE A 58 -0.03 9.62 17.96
N GLY A 59 -0.40 8.42 17.53
CA GLY A 59 -0.70 7.28 18.40
C GLY A 59 0.51 6.76 19.18
N SER A 60 0.28 5.92 20.19
CA SER A 60 1.37 5.36 21.02
C SER A 60 2.41 4.61 20.20
N PHE A 61 1.95 3.85 19.20
CA PHE A 61 2.80 3.06 18.33
C PHE A 61 3.85 3.91 17.59
N GLY A 62 3.46 5.01 16.94
CA GLY A 62 4.43 5.91 16.30
C GLY A 62 5.39 6.55 17.30
N GLN A 63 4.91 6.90 18.50
CA GLN A 63 5.75 7.50 19.54
C GLN A 63 6.80 6.54 20.08
N GLU A 64 6.45 5.27 20.26
CA GLU A 64 7.37 4.21 20.71
C GLU A 64 8.54 4.00 19.72
N ASN A 65 8.31 4.31 18.44
CA ASN A 65 9.32 4.23 17.37
C ASN A 65 10.00 5.59 17.09
N GLY A 66 9.82 6.58 17.97
CA GLY A 66 10.51 7.87 17.88
C GLY A 66 9.87 8.91 16.96
N LEU A 67 8.70 8.60 16.37
CA LEU A 67 7.91 9.56 15.62
C LEU A 67 7.05 10.38 16.61
N THR A 68 7.61 11.50 17.06
CA THR A 68 6.95 12.40 18.02
C THR A 68 6.53 13.70 17.38
N ALA A 69 5.53 14.39 17.94
CA ALA A 69 5.05 15.66 17.42
C ALA A 69 6.19 16.70 17.28
N ARG A 70 7.16 16.66 18.19
CA ARG A 70 8.35 17.52 18.16
C ARG A 70 9.29 17.19 17.00
N VAL A 71 9.42 15.92 16.64
CA VAL A 71 10.28 15.49 15.52
C VAL A 71 9.64 15.86 14.17
N LEU A 72 8.31 15.85 14.12
CA LEU A 72 7.52 16.23 12.93
C LEU A 72 7.25 17.74 12.82
N GLU A 73 7.64 18.52 13.83
CA GLU A 73 7.51 19.97 13.82
C GLU A 73 8.51 20.58 12.82
N GLY A 74 8.01 21.40 11.90
CA GLY A 74 8.84 22.05 10.87
C GLY A 74 9.31 21.13 9.73
N GLN A 75 8.87 19.87 9.70
CA GLN A 75 9.08 18.98 8.56
C GLN A 75 8.27 19.46 7.33
N PRO A 76 8.64 19.06 6.11
CA PRO A 76 7.86 19.36 4.91
C PRO A 76 6.45 18.77 4.98
N THR A 77 5.51 19.40 4.29
CA THR A 77 4.13 18.92 4.16
C THR A 77 4.05 17.73 3.19
N PHE A 78 2.98 16.94 3.29
CA PHE A 78 2.77 15.79 2.39
C PHE A 78 2.87 16.16 0.89
N PRO A 79 2.25 17.24 0.38
CA PRO A 79 2.39 17.63 -1.02
C PRO A 79 3.84 17.92 -1.43
N GLU A 80 4.62 18.58 -0.58
CA GLU A 80 6.04 18.88 -0.85
C GLU A 80 6.89 17.61 -0.88
N VAL A 81 6.66 16.69 0.06
CA VAL A 81 7.37 15.40 0.10
C VAL A 81 7.01 14.53 -1.10
N LEU A 82 5.74 14.51 -1.51
CA LEU A 82 5.34 13.76 -2.70
C LEU A 82 6.02 14.29 -3.97
N ASP A 83 6.10 15.62 -4.12
CA ASP A 83 6.78 16.22 -5.27
C ASP A 83 8.28 15.87 -5.29
N GLN A 84 8.93 15.87 -4.12
CA GLN A 84 10.33 15.44 -3.97
C GLN A 84 10.52 13.95 -4.29
N LEU A 85 9.62 13.10 -3.80
CA LEU A 85 9.64 11.66 -4.04
C LEU A 85 9.45 11.33 -5.52
N LEU A 86 8.51 11.98 -6.20
CA LEU A 86 8.26 11.76 -7.64
C LEU A 86 9.42 12.25 -8.50
N ALA A 87 10.02 13.40 -8.15
CA ALA A 87 11.24 13.88 -8.81
C ALA A 87 12.42 12.91 -8.60
N TRP A 88 12.55 12.34 -7.40
CA TRP A 88 13.54 11.31 -7.10
C TRP A 88 13.31 10.04 -7.93
N CYS A 89 12.06 9.55 -8.02
CA CYS A 89 11.72 8.38 -8.84
C CYS A 89 12.14 8.58 -10.30
N SER A 90 11.82 9.73 -10.89
CA SER A 90 12.20 10.06 -12.26
C SER A 90 13.73 10.11 -12.43
N SER A 91 14.46 10.68 -11.47
CA SER A 91 15.92 10.71 -11.51
C SER A 91 16.54 9.32 -11.41
N VAL A 92 16.03 8.45 -10.53
CA VAL A 92 16.53 7.08 -10.39
C VAL A 92 16.26 6.27 -11.65
N VAL A 93 15.08 6.40 -12.26
CA VAL A 93 14.77 5.76 -13.54
C VAL A 93 15.73 6.20 -14.65
N GLU A 94 16.02 7.51 -14.76
CA GLU A 94 16.99 8.02 -15.74
C GLU A 94 18.40 7.46 -15.52
N GLN A 95 18.85 7.41 -14.27
CA GLN A 95 20.15 6.83 -13.90
C GLN A 95 20.22 5.34 -14.26
N VAL A 96 19.21 4.55 -13.89
CA VAL A 96 19.17 3.12 -14.20
C VAL A 96 19.09 2.89 -15.72
N ASN A 97 18.28 3.65 -16.45
CA ASN A 97 18.21 3.55 -17.91
C ASN A 97 19.57 3.78 -18.57
N THR A 98 20.33 4.75 -18.05
CA THR A 98 21.69 5.03 -18.51
C THR A 98 22.65 3.89 -18.21
N LEU A 99 22.54 3.28 -17.02
CA LEU A 99 23.41 2.18 -16.58
C LEU A 99 23.15 0.88 -17.34
N THR A 100 21.89 0.55 -17.63
CA THR A 100 21.51 -0.73 -18.24
C THR A 100 21.33 -0.63 -19.76
N ASN A 101 21.22 0.58 -20.30
CA ASN A 101 20.83 0.82 -21.69
C ASN A 101 19.44 0.20 -22.03
N CYS A 102 18.51 0.26 -21.07
CA CYS A 102 17.11 -0.19 -21.21
C CYS A 102 16.16 0.91 -20.74
N TYR A 103 14.91 0.89 -21.20
CA TYR A 103 13.89 1.82 -20.72
C TYR A 103 13.11 1.21 -19.58
N HIS A 104 13.14 1.85 -18.42
CA HIS A 104 12.39 1.43 -17.24
C HIS A 104 11.22 2.33 -16.91
N TYR A 105 10.29 1.78 -16.13
CA TYR A 105 9.24 2.52 -15.45
C TYR A 105 9.21 2.19 -13.95
N PRO A 106 8.90 3.15 -13.08
CA PRO A 106 8.96 2.96 -11.64
C PRO A 106 7.76 2.15 -11.13
N VAL A 107 8.03 1.11 -10.34
CA VAL A 107 7.04 0.28 -9.65
C VAL A 107 7.27 0.40 -8.15
N LEU A 108 6.32 0.98 -7.42
CA LEU A 108 6.32 1.02 -5.96
C LEU A 108 5.95 -0.37 -5.42
N VAL A 109 6.87 -0.98 -4.68
CA VAL A 109 6.70 -2.32 -4.12
C VAL A 109 6.57 -2.23 -2.61
N ALA A 110 5.40 -2.58 -2.07
CA ALA A 110 5.16 -2.65 -0.63
C ALA A 110 4.83 -4.08 -0.20
N HIS A 111 4.82 -4.32 1.11
CA HIS A 111 4.46 -5.60 1.69
C HIS A 111 3.19 -5.47 2.53
N GLY A 112 2.04 -5.67 1.90
CA GLY A 112 0.73 -5.33 2.46
C GLY A 112 0.24 -3.94 2.05
N GLY A 113 0.80 -3.36 0.99
CA GLY A 113 0.41 -2.05 0.46
C GLY A 113 -1.07 -1.96 0.06
N GLU A 114 -1.67 -3.06 -0.42
CA GLU A 114 -3.11 -3.14 -0.70
C GLU A 114 -3.96 -2.88 0.54
N LEU A 115 -3.46 -3.33 1.69
CA LEU A 115 -4.16 -3.25 2.96
C LEU A 115 -3.85 -1.95 3.70
N PHE A 116 -2.71 -1.33 3.40
CA PHE A 116 -2.20 -0.18 4.15
C PHE A 116 -1.58 0.91 3.28
N ASP A 117 -0.34 0.74 2.80
CA ASP A 117 0.51 1.81 2.27
C ASP A 117 -0.09 2.54 1.07
N PHE A 118 -0.60 1.79 0.09
CA PHE A 118 -1.20 2.38 -1.10
C PHE A 118 -2.55 3.03 -0.76
N LEU A 119 -3.38 2.39 0.08
CA LEU A 119 -4.62 3.02 0.54
C LEU A 119 -4.37 4.32 1.31
N MET A 120 -3.34 4.34 2.15
CA MET A 120 -2.88 5.55 2.84
C MET A 120 -2.47 6.61 1.82
N LEU A 121 -1.58 6.29 0.87
CA LEU A 121 -1.09 7.21 -0.16
C LEU A 121 -2.24 7.87 -0.94
N PHE A 122 -3.14 7.06 -1.51
CA PHE A 122 -4.27 7.56 -2.29
C PHE A 122 -5.25 8.37 -1.43
N SER A 123 -5.51 7.94 -0.20
CA SER A 123 -6.33 8.72 0.73
C SER A 123 -5.69 10.05 1.09
N HIS A 124 -4.37 10.07 1.27
CA HIS A 124 -3.65 11.27 1.67
C HIS A 124 -3.60 12.28 0.53
N CYS A 125 -3.37 11.83 -0.71
CA CYS A 125 -3.51 12.65 -1.91
C CYS A 125 -4.89 13.33 -1.96
N GLU A 126 -5.97 12.56 -1.82
CA GLU A 126 -7.33 13.09 -1.85
C GLU A 126 -7.58 14.12 -0.73
N ARG A 127 -7.20 13.81 0.51
CA ARG A 127 -7.44 14.70 1.67
C ARG A 127 -6.62 15.98 1.63
N HIS A 128 -5.48 15.98 0.94
CA HIS A 128 -4.60 17.14 0.79
C HIS A 128 -4.77 17.84 -0.57
N ASN A 129 -5.82 17.51 -1.34
CA ASN A 129 -6.10 18.08 -2.67
C ASN A 129 -4.94 17.93 -3.65
N VAL A 130 -4.19 16.83 -3.55
CA VAL A 130 -3.15 16.49 -4.51
C VAL A 130 -3.76 15.68 -5.65
N PRO A 131 -3.67 16.15 -6.92
CA PRO A 131 -4.22 15.41 -8.05
C PRO A 131 -3.52 14.05 -8.23
N ILE A 132 -4.30 12.99 -8.39
CA ILE A 132 -3.78 11.65 -8.72
C ILE A 132 -3.06 11.63 -10.07
N ASP A 133 -3.37 12.58 -10.96
CA ASP A 133 -2.67 12.75 -12.23
C ASP A 133 -1.16 12.95 -12.06
N LYS A 134 -0.67 13.47 -10.93
CA LYS A 134 0.77 13.53 -10.66
C LYS A 134 1.43 12.14 -10.69
N LEU A 135 0.77 11.11 -10.16
CA LEU A 135 1.29 9.74 -10.20
C LEU A 135 1.28 9.19 -11.64
N ARG A 136 0.24 9.53 -12.42
CA ARG A 136 0.13 9.14 -13.84
C ARG A 136 1.19 9.81 -14.71
N GLU A 137 1.43 11.10 -14.51
CA GLU A 137 2.44 11.89 -15.23
C GLU A 137 3.86 11.34 -15.03
N HIS A 138 4.16 10.81 -13.84
CA HIS A 138 5.42 10.13 -13.53
C HIS A 138 5.43 8.64 -13.89
N ASN A 139 4.38 8.13 -14.54
CA ASN A 139 4.21 6.73 -14.93
C ASN A 139 4.38 5.75 -13.76
N ILE A 140 3.88 6.12 -12.58
CA ILE A 140 3.98 5.31 -11.36
C ILE A 140 3.08 4.08 -11.46
N HIS A 141 3.66 2.93 -11.15
CA HIS A 141 2.98 1.65 -11.01
C HIS A 141 3.19 1.09 -9.60
N PHE A 142 2.48 0.02 -9.28
CA PHE A 142 2.41 -0.51 -7.92
C PHE A 142 2.36 -2.04 -7.95
N ALA A 143 3.02 -2.67 -6.97
CA ALA A 143 2.96 -4.10 -6.73
C ALA A 143 2.96 -4.39 -5.22
N ASP A 144 2.27 -5.45 -4.81
CA ASP A 144 2.18 -5.88 -3.42
C ASP A 144 2.74 -7.30 -3.25
N THR A 145 3.83 -7.40 -2.50
CA THR A 145 4.49 -8.68 -2.24
C THR A 145 3.71 -9.58 -1.30
N PHE A 146 2.92 -9.04 -0.36
CA PHE A 146 2.13 -9.85 0.57
C PHE A 146 1.00 -10.57 -0.16
N ILE A 147 0.24 -9.83 -0.99
CA ILE A 147 -0.87 -10.38 -1.76
C ILE A 147 -0.36 -11.43 -2.75
N HIS A 148 0.72 -11.14 -3.47
CA HIS A 148 1.35 -12.10 -4.39
C HIS A 148 1.81 -13.38 -3.69
N LEU A 149 2.49 -13.26 -2.55
CA LEU A 149 2.91 -14.45 -1.79
C LEU A 149 1.71 -15.24 -1.28
N ASP A 150 0.60 -14.59 -0.90
CA ASP A 150 -0.62 -15.28 -0.48
C ASP A 150 -1.25 -16.06 -1.64
N GLU A 151 -1.30 -15.49 -2.85
CA GLU A 151 -1.75 -16.18 -4.05
C GLU A 151 -0.86 -17.39 -4.40
N VAL A 152 0.46 -17.21 -4.37
CA VAL A 152 1.44 -18.29 -4.61
C VAL A 152 1.30 -19.40 -3.56
N LYS A 153 1.05 -19.03 -2.30
CA LYS A 153 0.77 -19.98 -1.22
C LYS A 153 -0.54 -20.74 -1.43
N GLN A 154 -1.61 -20.04 -1.80
CA GLN A 154 -2.91 -20.66 -2.11
C GLN A 154 -2.84 -21.60 -3.32
N ALA A 155 -1.94 -21.33 -4.27
CA ALA A 155 -1.62 -22.23 -5.38
C ALA A 155 -0.83 -23.49 -4.97
N GLY A 156 -0.43 -23.61 -3.70
CA GLY A 156 0.24 -24.79 -3.14
C GLY A 156 1.75 -24.80 -3.32
N HIS A 157 2.39 -23.63 -3.48
CA HIS A 157 3.84 -23.56 -3.59
C HIS A 157 4.51 -24.01 -2.28
N LYS A 158 5.35 -25.05 -2.36
CA LYS A 158 5.93 -25.74 -1.19
C LYS A 158 6.75 -24.83 -0.26
N LEU A 159 7.40 -23.80 -0.80
CA LEU A 159 8.19 -22.85 0.00
C LEU A 159 7.33 -22.07 1.00
N LEU A 160 6.03 -21.90 0.72
CA LEU A 160 5.12 -21.07 1.52
C LEU A 160 4.10 -21.92 2.31
N ASP A 161 4.20 -23.24 2.25
CA ASP A 161 3.27 -24.14 2.93
C ASP A 161 3.35 -23.94 4.44
N GLY A 162 2.19 -23.72 5.08
CA GLY A 162 2.11 -23.41 6.50
C GLY A 162 2.78 -22.09 6.95
N CYS A 163 3.38 -21.30 6.06
CA CYS A 163 4.16 -20.11 6.40
C CYS A 163 3.28 -18.84 6.52
N PRO A 164 3.11 -18.21 7.70
CA PRO A 164 2.57 -16.86 7.80
C PRO A 164 3.40 -15.86 6.99
N LEU A 165 2.71 -14.94 6.31
CA LEU A 165 3.35 -14.07 5.32
C LEU A 165 3.65 -12.67 5.83
N SER A 166 3.37 -12.35 7.10
CA SER A 166 3.75 -11.05 7.67
C SER A 166 5.26 -10.88 7.67
N LEU A 167 5.76 -9.69 7.37
CA LEU A 167 7.19 -9.38 7.36
C LEU A 167 7.92 -9.85 8.63
N ASP A 168 7.35 -9.63 9.83
CA ASP A 168 7.94 -10.09 11.09
C ASP A 168 8.14 -11.61 11.15
N PHE A 169 7.18 -12.37 10.61
CA PHE A 169 7.29 -13.82 10.58
C PHE A 169 8.38 -14.25 9.59
N LEU A 170 8.36 -13.69 8.39
CA LEU A 170 9.37 -13.98 7.34
C LEU A 170 10.78 -13.67 7.85
N LEU A 171 10.97 -12.52 8.49
CA LEU A 171 12.22 -12.13 9.12
C LEU A 171 12.66 -13.12 10.20
N ASN A 172 11.76 -13.51 11.11
CA ASN A 172 12.10 -14.44 12.19
C ASN A 172 12.37 -15.87 11.69
N GLU A 173 11.74 -16.28 10.60
CA GLU A 173 11.96 -17.60 9.98
C GLU A 173 13.36 -17.70 9.35
N TRP A 174 13.76 -16.71 8.55
CA TRP A 174 15.03 -16.77 7.82
C TRP A 174 16.23 -16.15 8.52
N PHE A 175 16.00 -15.22 9.47
CA PHE A 175 17.06 -14.48 10.16
C PHE A 175 16.75 -14.35 11.67
N PRO A 176 16.63 -15.48 12.38
CA PRO A 176 16.20 -15.49 13.78
C PRO A 176 17.17 -14.67 14.66
N GLY A 177 16.62 -13.69 15.38
CA GLY A 177 17.36 -12.86 16.33
C GLY A 177 18.13 -11.68 15.73
N GLU A 178 18.02 -11.43 14.42
CA GLU A 178 18.73 -10.32 13.77
C GLU A 178 17.98 -8.98 13.84
N PHE A 179 16.69 -8.95 14.21
CA PHE A 179 15.85 -7.77 14.01
C PHE A 179 14.99 -7.42 15.22
N THR A 180 15.35 -6.34 15.91
CA THR A 180 14.53 -5.70 16.94
C THR A 180 14.70 -4.19 16.96
N GLU A 181 15.86 -3.66 16.57
CA GLU A 181 16.14 -2.23 16.65
C GLU A 181 15.64 -1.48 15.40
N GLY A 182 14.83 -0.44 15.61
CA GLY A 182 14.40 0.47 14.55
C GLY A 182 13.26 -0.01 13.66
N ARG A 183 12.64 -1.18 13.94
CA ARG A 183 11.37 -1.59 13.28
C ARG A 183 10.32 -0.49 13.38
N HIS A 184 9.45 -0.40 12.38
CA HIS A 184 8.42 0.65 12.27
C HIS A 184 9.01 2.06 12.08
N ARG A 185 10.16 2.08 11.41
CA ARG A 185 10.69 3.24 10.70
C ARG A 185 10.72 2.88 9.24
N ALA A 186 10.15 3.74 8.40
CA ALA A 186 9.86 3.37 7.02
C ALA A 186 11.10 2.84 6.27
N MET A 187 12.25 3.50 6.42
CA MET A 187 13.48 3.04 5.73
C MET A 187 14.03 1.72 6.28
N VAL A 188 13.90 1.49 7.60
CA VAL A 188 14.31 0.21 8.19
C VAL A 188 13.41 -0.90 7.65
N ASP A 189 12.10 -0.66 7.59
CA ASP A 189 11.13 -1.63 7.08
C ASP A 189 11.35 -1.94 5.58
N VAL A 190 11.67 -0.92 4.77
CA VAL A 190 12.10 -1.10 3.37
C VAL A 190 13.37 -1.95 3.27
N GLN A 191 14.38 -1.69 4.09
CA GLN A 191 15.65 -2.45 4.07
C GLN A 191 15.44 -3.90 4.48
N LEU A 192 14.57 -4.15 5.46
CA LEU A 192 14.21 -5.49 5.91
C LEU A 192 13.40 -6.24 4.85
N LEU A 193 12.47 -5.56 4.17
CA LEU A 193 11.75 -6.12 3.04
C LEU A 193 12.71 -6.54 1.92
N ILE A 194 13.65 -5.64 1.55
CA ILE A 194 14.69 -5.96 0.57
C ILE A 194 15.51 -7.16 1.02
N LYS A 195 15.98 -7.18 2.27
CA LYS A 195 16.75 -8.32 2.81
C LYS A 195 15.99 -9.63 2.69
N VAL A 196 14.72 -9.66 3.09
CA VAL A 196 13.86 -10.85 2.99
C VAL A 196 13.75 -11.33 1.55
N PHE A 197 13.58 -10.45 0.57
CA PHE A 197 13.48 -10.90 -0.82
C PHE A 197 14.84 -11.22 -1.45
N TYR A 198 15.89 -10.44 -1.21
CA TYR A 198 17.18 -10.60 -1.89
C TYR A 198 18.11 -11.65 -1.27
N GLU A 199 17.97 -11.92 0.03
CA GLU A 199 18.84 -12.88 0.75
C GLU A 199 18.14 -14.22 1.05
N THR A 200 16.93 -14.44 0.55
CA THR A 200 16.19 -15.71 0.72
C THR A 200 15.68 -16.25 -0.62
N PRO A 201 15.14 -17.49 -0.65
CA PRO A 201 14.49 -18.03 -1.84
C PRO A 201 13.22 -17.26 -2.29
N LEU A 202 12.75 -16.25 -1.55
CA LEU A 202 11.63 -15.40 -1.97
C LEU A 202 11.98 -14.51 -3.17
N HIS A 203 13.27 -14.27 -3.46
CA HIS A 203 13.72 -13.46 -4.61
C HIS A 203 13.00 -13.87 -5.90
N GLN A 204 12.86 -15.18 -6.13
CA GLN A 204 12.26 -15.72 -7.36
C GLN A 204 10.82 -15.23 -7.62
N PHE A 205 10.13 -14.72 -6.61
CA PHE A 205 8.77 -14.21 -6.77
C PHE A 205 8.71 -12.75 -7.23
N LEU A 206 9.82 -12.00 -7.15
CA LEU A 206 9.88 -10.61 -7.64
C LEU A 206 9.65 -10.55 -9.16
N ASP A 207 10.18 -11.50 -9.92
CA ASP A 207 10.05 -11.57 -11.39
C ASP A 207 8.61 -11.83 -11.86
N THR A 208 7.75 -12.28 -10.96
CA THR A 208 6.36 -12.65 -11.26
C THR A 208 5.34 -11.76 -10.55
N LEU A 209 5.80 -10.67 -9.92
CA LEU A 209 4.93 -9.74 -9.23
C LEU A 209 3.88 -9.17 -10.20
N PRO A 210 2.58 -9.27 -9.87
CA PRO A 210 1.55 -8.53 -10.58
C PRO A 210 1.79 -7.02 -10.41
N ILE A 211 1.86 -6.31 -11.53
CA ILE A 211 2.08 -4.86 -11.57
C ILE A 211 0.81 -4.21 -12.09
N PHE A 212 0.33 -3.21 -11.36
CA PHE A 212 -0.87 -2.46 -11.70
C PHE A 212 -0.54 -0.99 -11.90
N SER A 213 -1.24 -0.37 -12.84
CA SER A 213 -1.14 1.06 -13.12
C SER A 213 -1.74 1.91 -11.99
N THR A 214 -1.41 3.21 -12.00
CA THR A 214 -2.09 4.19 -11.13
C THR A 214 -3.61 4.19 -11.32
N GLU A 215 -4.13 3.93 -12.53
CA GLU A 215 -5.57 3.92 -12.80
C GLU A 215 -6.27 2.78 -12.04
N GLU A 216 -5.75 1.57 -12.20
CA GLU A 216 -6.30 0.37 -11.57
C GLU A 216 -6.29 0.52 -10.04
N TRP A 217 -5.22 1.07 -9.48
CA TRP A 217 -5.16 1.37 -8.05
C TRP A 217 -6.12 2.45 -7.59
N TYR A 218 -6.34 3.47 -8.41
CA TYR A 218 -7.29 4.52 -8.08
C TYR A 218 -8.73 3.98 -8.05
N GLU A 219 -9.12 3.15 -9.03
CA GLU A 219 -10.41 2.47 -9.05
C GLU A 219 -10.60 1.55 -7.83
N PHE A 220 -9.55 0.80 -7.48
CA PHE A 220 -9.53 -0.04 -6.30
C PHE A 220 -9.70 0.77 -5.01
N TYR A 221 -8.95 1.87 -4.86
CA TYR A 221 -9.05 2.79 -3.72
C TYR A 221 -10.48 3.33 -3.55
N GLN A 222 -11.09 3.83 -4.63
CA GLN A 222 -12.46 4.35 -4.60
C GLN A 222 -13.45 3.27 -4.18
N THR A 223 -13.29 2.04 -4.67
CA THR A 223 -14.11 0.90 -4.26
C THR A 223 -13.98 0.61 -2.76
N LYS A 224 -12.75 0.54 -2.22
CA LYS A 224 -12.53 0.32 -0.78
C LYS A 224 -13.08 1.46 0.07
N LYS A 225 -12.98 2.70 -0.39
CA LYS A 225 -13.53 3.89 0.27
C LYS A 225 -15.05 3.83 0.37
N GLU A 226 -15.76 3.50 -0.71
CA GLU A 226 -17.22 3.34 -0.70
C GLU A 226 -17.64 2.17 0.20
N ILE A 227 -16.96 1.03 0.13
CA ILE A 227 -17.16 -0.09 1.06
C ILE A 227 -17.03 0.37 2.53
N GLN A 228 -16.03 1.20 2.85
CA GLN A 228 -15.82 1.69 4.21
C GLN A 228 -16.86 2.73 4.64
N LYS A 229 -17.44 3.45 3.70
CA LYS A 229 -18.58 4.34 3.94
C LYS A 229 -19.85 3.53 4.20
N ASP A 230 -20.12 2.50 3.40
CA ASP A 230 -21.26 1.60 3.60
C ASP A 230 -21.18 0.86 4.95
N LYS A 231 -20.00 0.36 5.33
CA LYS A 231 -19.78 -0.25 6.66
C LYS A 231 -20.15 0.69 7.80
N ARG A 232 -19.79 1.98 7.68
CA ARG A 232 -20.13 3.01 8.68
C ARG A 232 -21.62 3.27 8.70
N GLU A 233 -22.24 3.48 7.53
CA GLU A 233 -23.67 3.72 7.44
C GLU A 233 -24.47 2.56 8.02
N PHE A 234 -24.16 1.31 7.69
CA PHE A 234 -24.82 0.16 8.31
C PHE A 234 -24.56 0.08 9.81
N GLY A 235 -23.35 0.35 10.28
CA GLY A 235 -23.04 0.39 11.71
C GLY A 235 -23.94 1.37 12.48
N ASP A 236 -24.16 2.56 11.90
CA ASP A 236 -25.00 3.61 12.49
C ASP A 236 -26.50 3.31 12.40
N LYS A 237 -26.94 2.58 11.36
CA LYS A 237 -28.36 2.24 11.16
C LYS A 237 -28.78 0.95 11.88
N LEU A 238 -27.84 0.05 12.18
CA LEU A 238 -28.08 -1.23 12.86
C LEU A 238 -27.75 -1.17 14.36
N LEU A 239 -27.85 0.01 14.99
CA LEU A 239 -27.60 0.19 16.43
C LEU A 239 -28.55 -0.60 17.34
N PHE A 240 -29.65 -1.12 16.79
CA PHE A 240 -30.59 -1.99 17.52
C PHE A 240 -30.08 -3.43 17.69
N LEU A 241 -29.06 -3.83 16.94
CA LEU A 241 -28.37 -5.11 17.14
C LEU A 241 -27.29 -4.96 18.21
N ASN A 242 -26.97 -6.05 18.91
CA ASN A 242 -25.78 -6.04 19.76
C ASN A 242 -24.50 -5.94 18.91
N GLU A 243 -23.37 -5.63 19.55
CA GLU A 243 -22.12 -5.35 18.83
C GLU A 243 -21.65 -6.50 17.93
N VAL A 244 -21.75 -7.74 18.41
CA VAL A 244 -21.30 -8.93 17.69
C VAL A 244 -22.21 -9.19 16.49
N GLU A 245 -23.52 -9.21 16.70
CA GLU A 245 -24.52 -9.37 15.65
C GLU A 245 -24.37 -8.29 14.57
N ARG A 246 -24.24 -7.03 14.99
CA ARG A 246 -24.03 -5.90 14.09
C ARG A 246 -22.79 -6.10 13.25
N LYS A 247 -21.67 -6.49 13.86
CA LYS A 247 -20.41 -6.72 13.13
C LYS A 247 -20.54 -7.81 12.08
N PHE A 248 -21.20 -8.93 12.40
CA PHE A 248 -21.45 -10.01 11.44
C PHE A 248 -22.44 -9.59 10.34
N ALA A 249 -23.52 -8.90 10.69
CA ALA A 249 -24.51 -8.41 9.73
C ALA A 249 -23.88 -7.43 8.73
N VAL A 250 -23.19 -6.39 9.21
CA VAL A 250 -22.49 -5.41 8.37
C VAL A 250 -21.50 -6.10 7.43
N ARG A 251 -20.69 -7.04 7.95
CA ARG A 251 -19.73 -7.80 7.13
C ARG A 251 -20.43 -8.59 6.04
N SER A 252 -21.52 -9.27 6.36
CA SER A 252 -22.26 -10.08 5.39
C SER A 252 -22.91 -9.21 4.31
N LEU A 253 -23.56 -8.11 4.68
CA LEU A 253 -24.22 -7.19 3.75
C LEU A 253 -23.23 -6.62 2.74
N VAL A 254 -22.12 -6.08 3.23
CA VAL A 254 -21.10 -5.47 2.39
C VAL A 254 -20.37 -6.52 1.53
N LYS A 255 -20.12 -7.74 2.04
CA LYS A 255 -19.54 -8.84 1.25
C LYS A 255 -20.42 -9.21 0.05
N ASN A 256 -21.73 -9.05 0.15
CA ASN A 256 -22.68 -9.32 -0.93
C ASN A 256 -22.96 -8.08 -1.80
N GLY A 257 -22.14 -7.03 -1.72
CA GLY A 257 -22.28 -5.82 -2.54
C GLY A 257 -23.51 -4.96 -2.20
N LEU A 258 -24.09 -5.13 -1.02
CA LEU A 258 -25.23 -4.32 -0.58
C LEU A 258 -24.76 -3.04 0.10
N ASN A 259 -25.46 -1.94 -0.19
CA ASN A 259 -25.40 -0.69 0.58
C ASN A 259 -26.77 -0.38 1.20
N TYR A 260 -26.82 0.56 2.14
CA TYR A 260 -28.04 0.83 2.90
C TYR A 260 -29.18 1.34 2.01
N GLY A 261 -28.86 2.18 1.02
CA GLY A 261 -29.81 2.67 0.02
C GLY A 261 -30.45 1.53 -0.78
N GLY A 262 -29.64 0.59 -1.26
CA GLY A 262 -30.07 -0.60 -1.99
C GLY A 262 -30.95 -1.52 -1.15
N LEU A 263 -30.60 -1.75 0.12
CA LEU A 263 -31.44 -2.52 1.04
C LEU A 263 -32.79 -1.86 1.31
N LYS A 264 -32.79 -0.54 1.51
CA LYS A 264 -34.03 0.23 1.69
C LYS A 264 -34.90 0.14 0.44
N HIS A 265 -34.31 0.24 -0.74
CA HIS A 265 -35.02 0.11 -2.01
C HIS A 265 -35.62 -1.28 -2.17
N LEU A 266 -34.84 -2.34 -1.91
CA LEU A 266 -35.31 -3.73 -1.94
C LEU A 266 -36.50 -3.93 -0.99
N TYR A 267 -36.38 -3.46 0.25
CA TYR A 267 -37.47 -3.50 1.23
C TYR A 267 -38.74 -2.79 0.74
N GLN A 268 -38.59 -1.61 0.11
CA GLN A 268 -39.72 -0.86 -0.45
C GLN A 268 -40.35 -1.56 -1.66
N GLN A 269 -39.59 -2.37 -2.40
CA GLN A 269 -40.09 -3.17 -3.53
C GLN A 269 -40.77 -4.46 -3.08
N CYS A 270 -40.47 -4.96 -1.88
CA CYS A 270 -41.16 -6.11 -1.30
C CYS A 270 -42.61 -5.74 -0.90
N ARG A 271 -43.58 -6.09 -1.76
CA ARG A 271 -45.02 -5.82 -1.54
C ARG A 271 -45.76 -6.88 -0.70
N SER A 272 -45.06 -7.91 -0.21
CA SER A 272 -45.65 -9.00 0.58
C SER A 272 -44.72 -9.41 1.72
N VAL A 273 -45.31 -9.72 2.88
CA VAL A 273 -44.61 -10.27 4.05
C VAL A 273 -44.00 -11.64 3.74
N GLU A 274 -44.51 -12.36 2.74
CA GLU A 274 -43.98 -13.66 2.33
C GLU A 274 -42.62 -13.58 1.62
N HIS A 275 -42.20 -12.41 1.14
CA HIS A 275 -40.86 -12.21 0.57
C HIS A 275 -39.74 -12.16 1.62
N PHE A 276 -40.08 -12.21 2.91
CA PHE A 276 -39.14 -12.14 4.04
C PHE A 276 -39.02 -13.47 4.81
N LYS A 277 -39.62 -14.55 4.31
CA LYS A 277 -39.40 -15.92 4.81
C LYS A 277 -38.26 -16.58 4.07
#